data_AF-A0A4U6UNG2-F1
#
_entry.id   AF-A0A4U6UNG2-F1
#
_cell.length_a   1.000
_cell.length_b   1.000
_cell.length_c   1.000
_cell.angle_alpha   90.00
_cell.angle_beta   90.00
_cell.angle_gamma   90.00
#
_symmetry.space_group_name_H-M   'P 1'
#
loop_
_entity.id
_entity.type
_entity.pdbx_description
1 polymer ?
#
loop_
_entity_poly.entity_id
_entity_poly.type
_entity_poly.pdbx_seq_one_letter_code
_entity_poly.pdbx_strand_id
1 'polypeptide(L)'
;MLFNFEGGKKDNQIASIFSYYDMSVMGYPRNYEGCPLLTMEMIHHFLRSSESWLSLSQDNFLLIHSEHGGWPVLAFALAALLVYLKRCSDERKALGMDCRHAPDGLAELFSPIDPVPSQLRYLNYVSKRHTSPELWPPVDKMLNLNCIIIRKVPNFYGQGDVDQYSGFMA
;
A
#
# COMPACT_ATOMS: atom_id res chain seq x y z
N MET A 1 1.07 0.45 -19.88
CA MET A 1 1.01 -0.71 -18.95
C MET A 1 -0.05 -0.44 -17.88
N LEU A 2 -0.81 -1.46 -17.47
CA LEU A 2 -1.85 -1.38 -16.45
C LEU A 2 -1.47 -2.18 -15.21
N PHE A 3 -1.53 -1.53 -14.05
CA PHE A 3 -1.49 -2.17 -12.74
C PHE A 3 -2.90 -2.22 -12.16
N ASN A 4 -3.45 -3.43 -12.03
CA ASN A 4 -4.80 -3.63 -11.56
C ASN A 4 -4.82 -4.17 -10.11
N PHE A 5 -5.26 -3.33 -9.19
CA PHE A 5 -5.38 -3.57 -7.74
C PHE A 5 -6.79 -4.07 -7.35
N GLU A 6 -7.43 -4.89 -8.19
CA GLU A 6 -8.84 -5.32 -8.04
C GLU A 6 -9.03 -6.63 -7.24
N GLY A 7 -7.94 -7.34 -6.91
CA GLY A 7 -8.02 -8.63 -6.25
C GLY A 7 -8.57 -9.73 -7.12
N GLY A 8 -8.22 -10.97 -6.78
CA GLY A 8 -8.46 -12.16 -7.61
C GLY A 8 -9.92 -12.58 -7.74
N LYS A 9 -10.82 -11.70 -8.17
CA LYS A 9 -12.12 -12.10 -8.73
C LYS A 9 -11.85 -12.97 -9.96
N LYS A 10 -12.62 -14.06 -10.09
CA LYS A 10 -12.54 -15.01 -11.21
C LYS A 10 -12.77 -14.33 -12.57
N ASP A 11 -13.50 -13.23 -12.60
CA ASP A 11 -13.80 -12.44 -13.80
C ASP A 11 -13.23 -11.02 -13.65
N ASN A 12 -11.93 -10.86 -13.90
CA ASN A 12 -11.29 -9.55 -13.90
C ASN A 12 -11.63 -8.82 -15.21
N GLN A 13 -12.82 -8.19 -15.24
CA GLN A 13 -13.36 -7.52 -16.42
C GLN A 13 -12.43 -6.42 -16.92
N ILE A 14 -11.83 -5.65 -16.00
CA ILE A 14 -10.89 -4.58 -16.34
C ILE A 14 -9.64 -5.17 -17.02
N ALA A 15 -9.06 -6.24 -16.48
CA ALA A 15 -7.95 -6.91 -17.13
C ALA A 15 -8.32 -7.42 -18.53
N SER A 16 -9.52 -7.98 -18.70
CA SER A 16 -9.99 -8.46 -20.01
C SER A 16 -10.15 -7.34 -21.03
N ILE A 17 -10.72 -6.19 -20.62
CA ILE A 17 -10.90 -5.02 -21.48
C ILE A 17 -9.54 -4.47 -21.92
N PHE A 18 -8.60 -4.28 -20.99
CA PHE A 18 -7.31 -3.68 -21.32
C PHE A 18 -6.38 -4.64 -22.08
N SER A 19 -6.51 -5.95 -21.87
CA SER A 19 -5.81 -6.96 -22.68
C SER A 19 -6.27 -6.93 -24.15
N TYR A 20 -7.55 -6.61 -24.42
CA TYR A 20 -8.06 -6.42 -25.79
C TYR A 20 -7.38 -5.26 -26.53
N TYR A 21 -6.87 -4.26 -25.80
CA TYR A 21 -6.13 -3.12 -26.36
C TYR A 21 -4.60 -3.35 -26.38
N ASP A 22 -4.13 -4.59 -26.37
CA ASP A 22 -2.71 -4.98 -26.31
C ASP A 22 -1.93 -4.34 -25.14
N MET A 23 -2.62 -3.95 -24.05
CA MET A 23 -1.94 -3.43 -22.87
C MET A 23 -1.49 -4.57 -21.96
N SER A 24 -0.23 -4.52 -21.53
CA SER A 24 0.25 -5.41 -20.46
C SER A 24 -0.48 -5.09 -19.15
N VAL A 25 -1.24 -6.07 -18.64
CA VAL A 25 -1.99 -5.98 -17.38
C VAL A 25 -1.31 -6.83 -16.31
N MET A 26 -1.00 -6.21 -15.16
CA MET A 26 -0.48 -6.91 -13.98
C MET A 26 -1.48 -6.81 -12.83
N GLY A 27 -1.94 -7.96 -12.33
CA GLY A 27 -2.91 -8.05 -11.23
C GLY A 27 -2.27 -8.12 -9.84
N TYR A 28 -2.85 -7.41 -8.87
CA TYR A 28 -2.43 -7.39 -7.46
C TYR A 28 -3.62 -7.74 -6.55
N PRO A 29 -3.38 -8.44 -5.42
CA PRO A 29 -4.44 -8.92 -4.54
C PRO A 29 -5.15 -7.77 -3.83
N ARG A 30 -6.46 -7.95 -3.61
CA ARG A 30 -7.32 -7.02 -2.85
C ARG A 30 -7.35 -7.46 -1.41
N ASN A 31 -6.40 -6.97 -0.63
CA ASN A 31 -6.43 -7.06 0.83
C ASN A 31 -6.40 -5.64 1.40
N TYR A 32 -7.50 -4.89 1.23
CA TYR A 32 -7.62 -3.48 1.66
C TYR A 32 -8.49 -3.32 2.90
N GLU A 33 -8.37 -4.21 3.89
CA GLU A 33 -9.05 -4.07 5.19
C GLU A 33 -8.40 -2.97 6.07
N GLY A 34 -8.03 -1.82 5.47
CA GLY A 34 -7.50 -0.64 6.16
C GLY A 34 -6.00 -0.37 6.04
N CYS A 35 -5.24 -1.26 5.40
CA CYS A 35 -3.85 -0.97 5.03
C CYS A 35 -3.47 -1.82 3.83
N PRO A 36 -2.93 -1.25 2.74
CA PRO A 36 -2.48 -2.04 1.62
C PRO A 36 -1.13 -2.67 1.97
N LEU A 37 -1.14 -3.89 2.52
CA LEU A 37 0.09 -4.66 2.70
C LEU A 37 0.33 -5.52 1.46
N LEU A 38 0.64 -4.86 0.34
CA LEU A 38 1.38 -5.52 -0.73
C LEU A 38 2.70 -6.01 -0.11
N THR A 39 3.11 -7.23 -0.43
CA THR A 39 4.41 -7.71 0.05
C THR A 39 5.52 -6.81 -0.51
N MET A 40 6.66 -6.78 0.18
CA MET A 40 7.82 -6.01 -0.30
C MET A 40 8.24 -6.43 -1.72
N GLU A 41 8.10 -7.70 -2.05
CA GLU A 41 8.36 -8.26 -3.37
C GLU A 41 7.43 -7.68 -4.43
N MET A 42 6.12 -7.60 -4.14
CA MET A 42 5.14 -7.02 -5.06
C MET A 42 5.38 -5.53 -5.27
N ILE A 43 5.74 -4.80 -4.21
CA ILE A 43 6.09 -3.38 -4.31
C ILE A 43 7.34 -3.22 -5.18
N HIS A 44 8.38 -4.01 -4.94
CA HIS A 44 9.61 -3.98 -5.73
C HIS A 44 9.33 -4.31 -7.20
N HIS A 45 8.53 -5.34 -7.46
CA HIS A 45 8.11 -5.73 -8.80
C HIS A 45 7.37 -4.58 -9.51
N PHE A 46 6.35 -4.00 -8.87
CA PHE A 46 5.63 -2.82 -9.39
C PHE A 46 6.59 -1.69 -9.77
N LEU A 47 7.52 -1.33 -8.89
CA LEU A 47 8.46 -0.22 -9.10
C LEU A 47 9.44 -0.49 -10.25
N ARG A 48 10.02 -1.69 -10.31
CA ARG A 48 10.96 -2.08 -11.37
C ARG A 48 10.29 -2.16 -12.74
N SER A 49 9.11 -2.78 -12.81
CA SER A 49 8.35 -2.85 -14.06
C SER A 49 7.93 -1.46 -14.53
N SER A 50 7.52 -0.58 -13.61
CA SER A 50 7.15 0.80 -13.91
C SER A 50 8.34 1.60 -14.46
N GLU A 51 9.49 1.55 -13.79
CA GLU A 51 10.74 2.19 -14.24
C GLU A 51 11.15 1.70 -15.63
N SER A 52 11.15 0.39 -15.83
CA SER A 52 11.53 -0.21 -17.11
C SER A 52 10.58 0.20 -18.23
N TRP A 53 9.26 0.18 -17.97
CA TRP A 53 8.25 0.59 -18.95
C TRP A 53 8.38 2.07 -19.32
N LEU A 54 8.49 2.95 -18.34
CA LEU A 54 8.63 4.40 -18.57
C LEU A 54 9.95 4.77 -19.26
N SER A 55 10.99 3.93 -19.14
CA SER A 55 12.28 4.18 -19.78
C SER A 55 12.32 3.81 -21.27
N LEU A 56 11.34 3.03 -21.77
CA LEU A 56 11.31 2.61 -23.17
C LEU A 56 10.90 3.74 -24.13
N SER A 57 10.00 4.63 -23.70
CA SER A 57 9.54 5.78 -24.49
C SER A 57 8.99 6.87 -23.59
N GLN A 58 9.12 8.13 -23.99
CA GLN A 58 8.47 9.26 -23.31
C GLN A 58 6.96 9.27 -23.47
N ASP A 59 6.44 8.60 -24.51
CA ASP A 59 5.01 8.45 -24.77
C ASP A 59 4.37 7.29 -23.99
N ASN A 60 5.15 6.60 -23.14
CA ASN A 60 4.65 5.49 -22.35
C ASN A 60 3.90 5.99 -21.12
N PHE A 61 2.63 5.60 -21.02
CA PHE A 61 1.79 5.89 -19.87
C PHE A 61 1.64 4.66 -18.96
N LEU A 62 1.55 4.95 -17.66
CA LEU A 62 1.17 3.99 -16.62
C LEU A 62 -0.27 4.25 -16.22
N LEU A 63 -1.09 3.21 -16.27
CA LEU A 63 -2.43 3.22 -15.72
C LEU A 63 -2.40 2.41 -14.43
N ILE A 64 -2.87 3.01 -13.33
CA ILE A 64 -3.00 2.34 -12.04
C ILE A 64 -4.46 2.37 -11.67
N HIS A 65 -5.07 1.19 -11.58
CA HIS A 65 -6.48 1.02 -11.29
C HIS A 65 -6.67 0.35 -9.94
N SER A 66 -7.64 0.79 -9.16
CA SER A 66 -8.13 0.10 -7.97
C SER A 66 -9.66 0.24 -7.89
N GLU A 67 -10.32 -0.76 -7.32
CA GLU A 67 -11.74 -0.68 -7.01
C GLU A 67 -12.05 0.39 -5.94
N HIS A 68 -13.34 0.66 -5.76
CA HIS A 68 -13.87 1.60 -4.76
C HIS A 68 -13.29 1.34 -3.35
N GLY A 69 -12.88 2.41 -2.67
CA GLY A 69 -12.19 2.35 -1.37
C GLY A 69 -10.68 2.10 -1.44
N GLY A 70 -10.11 1.81 -2.61
CA GLY A 70 -8.68 1.56 -2.78
C GLY A 70 -7.82 2.80 -3.06
N TRP A 71 -8.35 4.00 -2.84
CA TRP A 71 -7.57 5.24 -2.97
C TRP A 71 -6.26 5.24 -2.17
N PRO A 72 -6.18 4.72 -0.92
CA PRO A 72 -4.90 4.64 -0.20
C PRO A 72 -3.84 3.82 -0.95
N VAL A 73 -4.25 2.79 -1.68
CA VAL A 73 -3.35 1.97 -2.49
C VAL A 73 -2.79 2.78 -3.65
N LEU A 74 -3.66 3.53 -4.33
CA LEU A 74 -3.29 4.38 -5.46
C LEU A 74 -2.33 5.49 -5.01
N ALA A 75 -2.65 6.18 -3.91
CA ALA A 75 -1.80 7.21 -3.32
C ALA A 75 -0.45 6.63 -2.89
N PHE A 76 -0.42 5.45 -2.27
CA PHE A 76 0.83 4.79 -1.92
C PHE A 76 1.65 4.38 -3.16
N ALA A 77 1.01 3.78 -4.17
CA ALA A 77 1.69 3.30 -5.37
C ALA A 77 2.33 4.47 -6.14
N LEU A 78 1.63 5.59 -6.27
CA LEU A 78 2.15 6.79 -6.91
C LEU A 78 3.30 7.42 -6.09
N ALA A 79 3.12 7.61 -4.78
CA ALA A 79 4.16 8.12 -3.90
C ALA A 79 5.42 7.23 -3.92
N ALA A 80 5.25 5.91 -3.88
CA ALA A 80 6.36 4.95 -3.95
C ALA A 80 7.10 5.05 -5.27
N LEU A 81 6.39 5.21 -6.39
CA LEU A 81 6.99 5.40 -7.71
C LEU A 81 7.79 6.71 -7.78
N LEU A 82 7.24 7.82 -7.27
CA LEU A 82 7.93 9.11 -7.24
C LEU A 82 9.21 9.08 -6.40
N VAL A 83 9.17 8.42 -5.23
CA VAL A 83 10.34 8.23 -4.37
C VAL A 83 11.36 7.30 -5.03
N TYR A 84 10.90 6.20 -5.63
CA TYR A 84 11.77 5.24 -6.31
C TYR A 84 12.50 5.86 -7.51
N LEU A 85 11.81 6.69 -8.30
CA LEU A 85 12.38 7.42 -9.44
C LEU A 85 13.16 8.68 -9.02
N LYS A 86 13.37 8.92 -7.72
CA LYS A 86 14.04 10.12 -7.16
C LYS A 86 13.40 11.45 -7.60
N ARG A 87 12.10 11.46 -7.89
CA ARG A 87 11.32 12.67 -8.22
C ARG A 87 10.84 13.41 -6.98
N CYS A 88 10.72 12.70 -5.87
CA CYS A 88 10.43 13.28 -4.55
C CYS A 88 11.31 12.62 -3.49
N SER A 89 12.02 13.42 -2.69
CA SER A 89 12.91 12.93 -1.62
C SER A 89 12.24 12.87 -0.24
N ASP A 90 11.07 13.52 -0.09
CA ASP A 90 10.30 13.56 1.14
C ASP A 90 9.12 12.60 1.00
N GLU A 91 9.17 11.47 1.71
CA GLU A 91 8.14 10.43 1.63
C GLU A 91 6.77 10.93 2.10
N ARG A 92 6.76 11.83 3.10
CA ARG A 92 5.55 12.38 3.68
C ARG A 92 4.91 13.40 2.74
N LYS A 93 5.74 14.19 2.06
CA LYS A 93 5.29 15.09 0.98
C LYS A 93 4.79 14.30 -0.22
N ALA A 94 5.48 13.24 -0.64
CA ALA A 94 5.05 12.38 -1.75
C ALA A 94 3.65 11.81 -1.49
N LEU A 95 3.45 11.20 -0.31
CA LEU A 95 2.15 10.66 0.09
C LEU A 95 1.08 11.77 0.24
N GLY A 96 1.46 12.93 0.77
CA GLY A 96 0.57 14.06 1.00
C GLY A 96 0.13 14.79 -0.27
N MET A 97 0.97 14.84 -1.31
CA MET A 97 0.60 15.41 -2.60
C MET A 97 -0.51 14.60 -3.26
N ASP A 98 -0.40 13.27 -3.19
CA ASP A 98 -1.39 12.37 -3.78
C ASP A 98 -2.70 12.36 -2.97
N CYS A 99 -2.62 12.38 -1.63
CA CYS A 99 -3.81 12.51 -0.79
C CYS A 99 -4.58 13.83 -0.97
N ARG A 100 -3.92 14.92 -1.36
CA ARG A 100 -4.57 16.23 -1.61
C ARG A 100 -5.29 16.31 -2.96
N HIS A 101 -4.97 15.43 -3.89
CA HIS A 101 -5.67 15.31 -5.17
C HIS A 101 -6.84 14.32 -5.12
N ALA A 102 -7.16 13.79 -3.93
CA ALA A 102 -8.35 12.97 -3.74
C ALA A 102 -9.59 13.80 -4.09
N PRO A 103 -10.49 13.29 -4.96
CA PRO A 103 -11.78 13.90 -5.17
C PRO A 103 -12.52 14.09 -3.84
N ASP A 104 -13.26 15.19 -3.71
CA ASP A 104 -14.02 15.50 -2.50
C ASP A 104 -14.92 14.32 -2.10
N GLY A 105 -14.88 13.92 -0.82
CA GLY A 105 -15.66 12.79 -0.29
C GLY A 105 -14.97 11.41 -0.35
N LEU A 106 -13.81 11.25 -1.01
CA LEU A 106 -13.06 9.98 -0.98
C LEU A 106 -12.29 9.76 0.32
N ALA A 107 -11.98 10.84 1.05
CA ALA A 107 -11.30 10.74 2.34
C ALA A 107 -12.19 10.17 3.46
N GLU A 108 -13.51 10.28 3.31
CA GLU A 108 -14.50 9.78 4.28
C GLU A 108 -14.82 8.29 4.09
N LEU A 109 -14.31 7.68 3.00
CA LEU A 109 -14.53 6.28 2.64
C LEU A 109 -13.43 5.33 3.15
N PHE A 110 -12.48 5.83 3.94
CA PHE A 110 -11.40 5.00 4.47
C PHE A 110 -11.91 4.08 5.59
N SER A 111 -11.26 2.92 5.70
CA SER A 111 -11.37 2.02 6.85
C SER A 111 -11.21 2.81 8.17
N PRO A 112 -11.79 2.35 9.30
CA PRO A 112 -11.57 2.97 10.61
C PRO A 112 -10.10 3.06 11.04
N ILE A 113 -9.18 2.40 10.33
CA ILE A 113 -7.74 2.40 10.58
C ILE A 113 -7.05 3.37 9.62
N ASP A 114 -6.31 4.34 10.18
CA ASP A 114 -5.47 5.25 9.40
C ASP A 114 -4.36 4.48 8.65
N PRO A 115 -4.34 4.50 7.30
CA PRO A 115 -3.34 3.79 6.51
C PRO A 115 -1.96 4.48 6.51
N VAL A 116 -1.88 5.77 6.87
CA VAL A 116 -0.69 6.62 6.71
C VAL A 116 0.55 6.08 7.43
N PRO A 117 0.49 5.61 8.70
CA PRO A 117 1.69 5.14 9.41
C PRO A 117 2.35 3.95 8.72
N SER A 118 1.55 2.99 8.24
CA SER A 118 2.06 1.83 7.51
C SER A 118 2.59 2.23 6.13
N GLN A 119 1.89 3.08 5.39
CA GLN A 119 2.37 3.59 4.11
C GLN A 119 3.72 4.29 4.23
N LEU A 120 3.90 5.19 5.21
CA LEU A 120 5.17 5.86 5.46
C LEU A 120 6.30 4.89 5.81
N ARG A 121 6.01 3.85 6.59
CA ARG A 121 6.99 2.79 6.89
C ARG A 121 7.48 2.10 5.61
N TYR A 122 6.56 1.75 4.71
CA TYR A 122 6.90 1.12 3.43
C TYR A 122 7.58 2.07 2.45
N LEU A 123 7.20 3.35 2.41
CA LEU A 123 7.93 4.36 1.61
C LEU A 123 9.37 4.52 2.08
N ASN A 124 9.61 4.49 3.39
CA ASN A 124 10.96 4.52 3.96
C ASN A 124 11.76 3.26 3.59
N TYR A 125 11.11 2.09 3.51
CA TYR A 125 11.76 0.91 2.95
C TYR A 125 12.21 1.17 1.49
N VAL A 126 11.32 1.72 0.65
CA VAL A 126 11.63 2.04 -0.74
C VAL A 126 12.76 3.07 -0.86
N SER A 127 12.78 4.11 -0.03
CA SER A 127 13.81 5.16 -0.09
C SER A 127 15.19 4.63 0.28
N LYS A 128 15.28 3.68 1.24
CA LYS A 128 16.54 3.06 1.67
C LYS A 128 17.28 2.30 0.57
N ARG A 129 16.60 1.84 -0.50
CA ARG A 129 17.27 1.27 -1.68
C ARG A 129 18.38 2.18 -2.21
N HIS A 130 18.17 3.50 -2.16
CA HIS A 130 19.14 4.46 -2.69
C HIS A 130 20.43 4.49 -1.89
N THR A 131 20.38 4.15 -0.61
CA THR A 131 21.54 4.13 0.30
C THR A 131 22.17 2.74 0.39
N SER A 132 21.41 1.67 0.14
CA SER A 132 21.89 0.29 0.22
C SER A 132 21.21 -0.61 -0.82
N PRO A 133 21.55 -0.45 -2.12
CA PRO A 133 20.89 -1.17 -3.20
C PRO A 133 21.10 -2.69 -3.14
N GLU A 134 22.22 -3.14 -2.55
CA GLU A 134 22.54 -4.57 -2.38
C GLU A 134 21.67 -5.27 -1.33
N LEU A 135 21.06 -4.50 -0.41
CA LEU A 135 20.21 -5.01 0.66
C LEU A 135 18.71 -4.92 0.31
N TRP A 136 18.39 -4.62 -0.96
CA TRP A 136 17.04 -4.40 -1.45
C TRP A 136 16.67 -5.32 -2.62
N PRO A 137 15.51 -6.00 -2.61
CA PRO A 137 14.51 -6.05 -1.53
C PRO A 137 15.04 -6.79 -0.29
N PRO A 138 14.47 -6.56 0.91
CA PRO A 138 14.88 -7.31 2.10
C PRO A 138 14.68 -8.81 1.88
N VAL A 139 15.68 -9.61 2.25
CA VAL A 139 15.57 -11.07 2.19
C VAL A 139 14.59 -11.54 3.26
N ASP A 140 13.79 -12.56 2.92
CA ASP A 140 12.89 -13.21 3.86
C ASP A 140 13.65 -13.67 5.11
N LYS A 141 13.15 -13.25 6.26
CA LYS A 141 13.73 -13.59 7.56
C LYS A 141 12.65 -14.18 8.45
N MET A 142 12.89 -15.41 8.91
CA MET A 142 12.04 -16.03 9.91
C MET A 142 12.18 -15.28 11.24
N LEU A 143 11.04 -14.82 11.78
CA LEU A 143 10.94 -14.15 13.06
C LEU A 143 9.92 -14.90 13.92
N ASN A 144 10.25 -15.12 15.19
CA ASN A 144 9.31 -15.64 16.18
C ASN A 144 8.75 -14.47 16.99
N LEU A 145 7.42 -14.33 17.00
CA LEU A 145 6.74 -13.33 17.81
C LEU A 145 6.48 -13.90 19.20
N ASN A 146 7.36 -13.61 20.15
CA ASN A 146 7.27 -14.18 21.49
C ASN A 146 6.21 -13.47 22.36
N CYS A 147 6.08 -12.15 22.24
CA CYS A 147 5.11 -11.37 22.99
C CYS A 147 4.76 -10.05 22.29
N ILE A 148 3.59 -9.50 22.63
CA ILE A 148 3.18 -8.13 22.29
C ILE A 148 2.90 -7.42 23.63
N ILE A 149 3.52 -6.25 23.85
CA ILE A 149 3.27 -5.43 25.03
C ILE A 149 2.45 -4.20 24.62
N ILE A 150 1.18 -4.17 25.03
CA ILE A 150 0.28 -3.04 24.79
C ILE A 150 0.27 -2.18 26.06
N ARG A 151 0.82 -0.96 25.99
CA ARG A 151 1.01 -0.09 27.17
C ARG A 151 -0.24 0.69 27.58
N LYS A 152 -1.14 0.97 26.65
CA LYS A 152 -2.39 1.69 26.88
C LYS A 152 -3.50 0.89 26.20
N VAL A 153 -4.33 0.21 26.98
CA VAL A 153 -5.45 -0.57 26.46
C VAL A 153 -6.53 0.44 26.01
N PRO A 154 -6.93 0.43 24.73
CA PRO A 154 -8.01 1.31 24.26
C PRO A 154 -9.31 0.97 24.99
N ASN A 155 -10.10 1.98 25.36
CA ASN A 155 -11.46 1.74 25.83
C ASN A 155 -12.34 1.44 24.62
N PHE A 156 -12.49 0.14 24.31
CA PHE A 156 -13.30 -0.32 23.18
C PHE A 156 -14.81 -0.26 23.44
N TYR A 157 -15.25 -0.06 24.70
CA TYR A 157 -16.65 -0.19 25.10
C TYR A 157 -17.36 1.14 25.41
N GLY A 158 -16.70 2.28 25.20
CA GLY A 158 -17.36 3.60 25.27
C GLY A 158 -17.96 3.99 26.63
N GLN A 159 -17.76 3.19 27.67
CA GLN A 159 -18.19 3.50 29.04
C GLN A 159 -16.93 3.59 29.92
N GLY A 160 -16.77 4.71 30.62
CA GLY A 160 -15.84 4.77 31.75
C GLY A 160 -16.31 3.83 32.86
N ASP A 161 -15.35 3.27 33.58
CA ASP A 161 -15.46 2.50 34.82
C ASP A 161 -16.33 1.22 34.79
N VAL A 162 -15.69 0.06 34.95
CA VAL A 162 -15.57 -0.70 36.22
C VAL A 162 -15.05 -2.10 35.86
N ASP A 163 -13.83 -2.40 36.27
CA ASP A 163 -13.33 -3.78 36.36
C ASP A 163 -14.18 -4.54 37.39
N GLN A 164 -15.14 -5.33 36.91
CA GLN A 164 -15.67 -6.50 37.62
C GLN A 164 -15.48 -7.73 36.75
N TYR A 165 -14.25 -8.25 36.74
CA TYR A 165 -14.04 -9.68 36.52
C TYR A 165 -13.46 -10.28 37.80
N SER A 166 -14.35 -10.47 38.77
CA SER A 166 -14.18 -11.50 39.79
C SER A 166 -14.37 -12.86 39.11
N GLY A 167 -13.37 -13.73 39.22
CA GLY A 167 -13.52 -15.16 38.93
C GLY A 167 -12.50 -15.67 37.92
N PHE A 168 -11.37 -16.17 38.40
CA PHE A 168 -10.81 -17.48 38.08
C PHE A 168 -9.40 -17.59 38.68
N MET A 169 -9.32 -18.03 39.94
CA MET A 169 -8.25 -18.93 40.39
C MET A 169 -8.85 -19.90 41.40
N ALA A 170 -8.91 -21.17 41.00
CA ALA A 170 -8.87 -22.31 41.89
C ALA A 170 -7.43 -22.49 42.40
#